data_AF-A0AAV2R1V8-F1
#
_entry.id   AF-A0AAV2R1V8-F1
#
_cell.length_a   1.000
_cell.length_b   1.000
_cell.length_c   1.000
_cell.angle_alpha   90.00
_cell.angle_beta   90.00
_cell.angle_gamma   90.00
#
_symmetry.space_group_name_H-M   'P 1'
#
loop_
_entity.id
_entity.type
_entity.pdbx_description
1 polymer ?
#
loop_
_entity_poly.entity_id
_entity_poly.type
_entity_poly.pdbx_seq_one_letter_code
_entity_poly.pdbx_strand_id
1 'polypeptide(L)'
;MQAKLEELNSTMVNRFSNIDNTYSRTDNKLSIIQTKLEELNSTMVNISTDLNTEVCNMRENITEELNTLSNHVESLIIDDLNSNIVNITEKLAKDHTTTKKCITMQEKLFTEIRDMEDYMADGLINVTSTVKSSIIKELNTNIINISTQIEDLEEHMSASGNNLLNYIKLNNKAINSNQNQWHIVGTDRFVRFPQEMNWNDARALCLGCGMDLYKPNNAVAVAQYLEDNFSDVLYWLGARGNGNNQAWLSGGVVSSSDPWWRSDHKDVRTSYCLALITHSTYPASRRVLVSNPCNKTTRTDVLCG
;
A
#
# COMPACT_ATOMS: atom_id res chain seq x y z
N MET A 1 -79.99 137.85 -91.47
CA MET A 1 -79.61 137.40 -90.10
C MET A 1 -80.26 136.06 -89.76
N GLN A 2 -81.56 135.89 -90.03
CA GLN A 2 -82.32 134.66 -89.76
C GLN A 2 -81.78 133.39 -90.43
N ALA A 3 -81.44 133.43 -91.72
CA ALA A 3 -80.88 132.27 -92.44
C ALA A 3 -79.57 131.73 -91.85
N LYS A 4 -78.67 132.61 -91.38
CA LYS A 4 -77.42 132.18 -90.71
C LYS A 4 -77.68 131.55 -89.34
N LEU A 5 -78.76 131.96 -88.67
CA LEU A 5 -79.17 131.40 -87.38
C LEU A 5 -79.74 129.98 -87.57
N GLU A 6 -80.53 129.77 -88.63
CA GLU A 6 -81.08 128.45 -88.99
C GLU A 6 -79.98 127.49 -89.45
N GLU A 7 -79.00 127.95 -90.22
CA GLU A 7 -77.83 127.16 -90.61
C GLU A 7 -76.96 126.77 -89.40
N LEU A 8 -76.74 127.71 -88.48
CA LEU A 8 -76.04 127.44 -87.23
C LEU A 8 -76.81 126.43 -86.37
N ASN A 9 -78.13 126.58 -86.25
CA ASN A 9 -78.99 125.67 -85.49
C ASN A 9 -78.99 124.26 -86.10
N SER A 10 -79.15 124.14 -87.42
CA SER A 10 -79.08 122.87 -88.14
C SER A 10 -77.71 122.19 -87.96
N THR A 11 -76.62 122.97 -88.03
CA THR A 11 -75.26 122.48 -87.78
C THR A 11 -75.08 122.00 -86.33
N MET A 12 -75.61 122.75 -85.35
CA MET A 12 -75.56 122.36 -83.94
C MET A 12 -76.37 121.09 -83.68
N VAL A 13 -77.60 121.00 -84.18
CA VAL A 13 -78.46 119.82 -84.02
C VAL A 13 -77.81 118.58 -84.66
N ASN A 14 -77.25 118.70 -85.86
CA ASN A 14 -76.50 117.60 -86.49
C ASN A 14 -75.26 117.20 -85.68
N ARG A 15 -74.52 118.17 -85.12
CA ARG A 15 -73.38 117.87 -84.25
C ARG A 15 -73.83 117.18 -82.96
N PHE A 16 -74.90 117.62 -82.32
CA PHE A 16 -75.46 116.97 -81.12
C PHE A 16 -75.95 115.56 -81.42
N SER A 17 -76.67 115.34 -82.53
CA SER A 17 -77.10 114.01 -82.95
C SER A 17 -75.90 113.07 -83.22
N ASN A 18 -74.83 113.58 -83.84
CA ASN A 18 -73.60 112.80 -84.04
C ASN A 18 -72.89 112.49 -82.71
N ILE A 19 -72.91 113.41 -81.74
CA ILE A 19 -72.39 113.19 -80.38
C ILE A 19 -73.20 112.11 -79.67
N ASP A 20 -74.54 112.20 -79.69
CA ASP A 20 -75.43 111.21 -79.06
C ASP A 20 -75.27 109.82 -79.68
N ASN A 21 -75.17 109.75 -81.01
CA ASN A 21 -74.91 108.48 -81.71
C ASN A 21 -73.53 107.90 -81.34
N THR A 22 -72.52 108.76 -81.16
CA THR A 22 -71.18 108.34 -80.71
C THR A 22 -71.19 107.88 -79.25
N TYR A 23 -71.92 108.59 -78.39
CA TYR A 23 -72.09 108.24 -76.99
C TYR A 23 -72.81 106.91 -76.83
N SER A 24 -73.96 106.72 -77.49
CA SER A 24 -74.73 105.47 -77.47
C SER A 24 -73.91 104.28 -78.00
N ARG A 25 -73.12 104.46 -79.06
CA ARG A 25 -72.20 103.42 -79.54
C ARG A 25 -71.09 103.10 -78.54
N THR A 26 -70.59 104.11 -77.83
CA THR A 26 -69.55 103.94 -76.81
C THR A 26 -70.11 103.23 -75.58
N ASP A 27 -71.31 103.60 -75.15
CA ASP A 27 -72.03 102.99 -74.03
C ASP A 27 -72.36 101.52 -74.29
N ASN A 28 -72.87 101.20 -75.50
CA ASN A 28 -73.08 99.81 -75.91
C ASN A 28 -71.78 98.99 -75.91
N LYS A 29 -70.66 99.57 -76.37
CA LYS A 29 -69.35 98.90 -76.29
C LYS A 29 -68.90 98.68 -74.85
N LEU A 30 -69.14 99.67 -73.98
CA LEU A 30 -68.81 99.58 -72.55
C LEU A 30 -69.62 98.48 -71.87
N SER A 31 -70.93 98.40 -72.16
CA SER A 31 -71.81 97.33 -71.66
C SER A 31 -71.36 95.94 -72.12
N ILE A 32 -70.96 95.78 -73.39
CA ILE A 32 -70.40 94.52 -73.91
C ILE A 32 -69.09 94.16 -73.20
N ILE A 33 -68.20 95.14 -72.98
CA ILE A 33 -66.93 94.92 -72.26
C ILE A 33 -67.20 94.49 -70.82
N GLN A 34 -68.15 95.13 -70.14
CA GLN A 34 -68.52 94.81 -68.76
C GLN A 34 -69.09 93.39 -68.64
N THR A 35 -69.97 92.99 -69.58
CA THR A 35 -70.52 91.62 -69.64
C THR A 35 -69.40 90.59 -69.82
N LYS A 36 -68.46 90.83 -70.76
CA LYS A 36 -67.31 89.93 -70.96
C LYS A 36 -66.37 89.87 -69.76
N LEU A 37 -66.23 90.97 -69.01
CA LEU A 37 -65.43 91.01 -67.80
C LEU A 37 -66.08 90.16 -66.69
N GLU A 38 -67.41 90.19 -66.58
CA GLU A 38 -68.16 89.34 -65.65
C GLU A 38 -68.08 87.86 -66.04
N GLU A 39 -68.20 87.52 -67.33
CA GLU A 39 -68.01 86.16 -67.84
C GLU A 39 -66.59 85.64 -67.58
N LEU A 40 -65.58 86.48 -67.83
CA LEU A 40 -64.18 86.14 -67.56
C LEU A 40 -63.95 85.92 -66.06
N ASN A 41 -64.51 86.79 -65.22
CA ASN A 41 -64.40 86.67 -63.77
C ASN A 41 -65.08 85.38 -63.27
N SER A 42 -66.28 85.06 -63.77
CA SER A 42 -66.96 83.79 -63.45
C SER A 42 -66.14 82.58 -63.89
N THR A 43 -65.55 82.64 -65.09
CA THR A 43 -64.68 81.57 -65.61
C THR A 43 -63.43 81.39 -64.73
N MET A 44 -62.78 82.48 -64.33
CA MET A 44 -61.64 82.44 -63.41
C MET A 44 -62.01 81.87 -62.04
N VAL A 45 -63.17 82.23 -61.50
CA VAL A 45 -63.66 81.68 -60.23
C VAL A 45 -63.86 80.18 -60.34
N ASN A 46 -64.53 79.70 -61.40
CA ASN A 46 -64.75 78.27 -61.61
C ASN A 46 -63.42 77.51 -61.74
N ILE A 47 -62.48 78.02 -62.55
CA ILE A 47 -61.13 77.42 -62.68
C ILE A 47 -60.41 77.38 -61.33
N SER A 48 -60.48 78.45 -60.54
CA SER A 48 -59.88 78.51 -59.21
C SER A 48 -60.51 77.48 -58.27
N THR A 49 -61.84 77.34 -58.29
CA THR A 49 -62.55 76.34 -57.49
C THR A 49 -62.17 74.92 -57.90
N ASP A 50 -62.17 74.60 -59.19
CA ASP A 50 -61.82 73.27 -59.71
C ASP A 50 -60.39 72.89 -59.34
N LEU A 51 -59.43 73.83 -59.52
CA LEU A 51 -58.03 73.61 -59.12
C LEU A 51 -57.88 73.37 -57.61
N ASN A 52 -58.61 74.12 -56.78
CA ASN A 52 -58.57 73.92 -55.33
C ASN A 52 -59.15 72.56 -54.93
N THR A 53 -60.24 72.13 -55.57
CA THR A 53 -60.82 70.80 -55.35
C THR A 53 -59.86 69.69 -55.77
N GLU A 54 -59.22 69.81 -56.93
CA GLU A 54 -58.24 68.83 -57.40
C GLU A 54 -57.01 68.75 -56.48
N VAL A 55 -56.50 69.90 -56.02
CA VAL A 55 -55.40 69.96 -55.04
C VAL A 55 -55.79 69.31 -53.71
N CYS A 56 -57.02 69.55 -53.22
CA CYS A 56 -57.52 68.89 -52.01
C CYS A 56 -57.59 67.37 -52.17
N ASN A 57 -58.16 66.88 -53.28
CA ASN A 57 -58.25 65.45 -53.57
C ASN A 57 -56.86 64.80 -53.70
N MET A 58 -55.91 65.46 -54.37
CA MET A 58 -54.53 64.98 -54.46
C MET A 58 -53.87 64.90 -53.08
N ARG A 59 -54.10 65.90 -52.21
CA ARG A 59 -53.57 65.89 -50.85
C ARG A 59 -54.15 64.74 -50.02
N GLU A 60 -55.45 64.48 -50.12
CA GLU A 60 -56.10 63.35 -49.43
C GLU A 60 -55.53 62.01 -49.91
N ASN A 61 -55.40 61.80 -51.23
CA ASN A 61 -54.82 60.58 -51.80
C ASN A 61 -53.37 60.37 -51.34
N ILE A 62 -52.52 61.41 -51.40
CA ILE A 62 -51.13 61.34 -50.92
C ILE A 62 -51.09 60.99 -49.43
N THR A 63 -52.01 61.53 -48.62
CA THR A 63 -52.07 61.24 -47.19
C THR A 63 -52.47 59.77 -46.94
N GLU A 64 -53.42 59.24 -47.70
CA GLU A 64 -53.85 57.84 -47.62
C GLU A 64 -52.74 56.87 -48.06
N GLU A 65 -52.04 57.18 -49.16
CA GLU A 65 -50.88 56.39 -49.62
C GLU A 65 -49.73 56.42 -48.61
N LEU A 66 -49.43 57.58 -48.02
CA LEU A 66 -48.42 57.70 -46.97
C LEU A 66 -48.79 56.88 -45.73
N ASN A 67 -50.06 56.91 -45.30
CA ASN A 67 -50.52 56.10 -44.17
C ASN A 67 -50.44 54.60 -44.48
N THR A 68 -50.81 54.20 -45.70
CA THR A 68 -50.72 52.80 -46.15
C THR A 68 -49.27 52.33 -46.18
N LEU A 69 -48.35 53.15 -46.72
CA LEU A 69 -46.93 52.86 -46.74
C LEU A 69 -46.35 52.78 -45.32
N SER A 70 -46.72 53.70 -44.43
CA SER A 70 -46.29 53.70 -43.02
C SER A 70 -46.70 52.40 -42.33
N ASN A 71 -47.97 52.00 -42.46
CA ASN A 71 -48.48 50.75 -41.87
C ASN A 71 -47.79 49.52 -42.47
N HIS A 72 -47.52 49.53 -43.78
CA HIS A 72 -46.82 48.42 -44.43
C HIS A 72 -45.38 48.28 -43.94
N VAL A 73 -44.65 49.39 -43.84
CA VAL A 73 -43.27 49.44 -43.31
C VAL A 73 -43.22 48.99 -41.85
N GLU A 74 -44.17 49.45 -41.02
CA GLU A 74 -44.27 49.00 -39.63
C GLU A 74 -44.49 47.48 -39.54
N SER A 75 -45.41 46.91 -40.34
CA SER A 75 -45.67 45.46 -40.30
C SER A 75 -44.44 44.64 -40.74
N LEU A 76 -43.78 45.03 -41.84
CA LEU A 76 -42.67 44.25 -42.39
C LEU A 76 -41.43 44.29 -41.50
N ILE A 77 -41.09 45.45 -40.95
CA ILE A 77 -39.85 45.61 -40.17
C ILE A 77 -40.06 45.09 -38.75
N ILE A 78 -41.18 45.43 -38.11
CA ILE A 78 -41.39 45.10 -36.69
C ILE A 78 -41.66 43.61 -36.52
N ASP A 79 -42.51 43.00 -37.35
CA ASP A 79 -42.87 41.60 -37.17
C ASP A 79 -41.70 40.66 -37.52
N ASP A 80 -40.95 40.95 -38.59
CA ASP A 80 -39.80 40.13 -38.99
C ASP A 80 -38.63 40.26 -37.99
N LEU A 81 -38.35 41.49 -37.50
CA LEU A 81 -37.36 41.68 -36.43
C LEU A 81 -37.80 41.00 -35.13
N ASN A 82 -39.08 41.13 -34.73
CA ASN A 82 -39.59 40.48 -33.52
C ASN A 82 -39.53 38.96 -33.63
N SER A 83 -39.91 38.37 -34.77
CA SER A 83 -39.82 36.94 -35.00
C SER A 83 -38.38 36.45 -34.91
N ASN A 84 -37.43 37.16 -35.53
CA ASN A 84 -36.01 36.84 -35.47
C ASN A 84 -35.44 36.98 -34.05
N ILE A 85 -35.82 38.02 -33.30
CA ILE A 85 -35.43 38.20 -31.89
C ILE A 85 -35.94 37.05 -31.03
N VAL A 86 -37.20 36.64 -31.20
CA VAL A 86 -37.79 35.50 -30.47
C VAL A 86 -37.02 34.22 -30.78
N ASN A 87 -36.81 33.89 -32.06
CA ASN A 87 -36.06 32.71 -32.48
C ASN A 87 -34.62 32.68 -31.91
N ILE A 88 -33.92 33.82 -31.95
CA ILE A 88 -32.57 33.95 -31.38
C ILE A 88 -32.59 33.77 -29.86
N THR A 89 -33.59 34.34 -29.18
CA THR A 89 -33.75 34.24 -27.72
C THR A 89 -34.02 32.81 -27.30
N GLU A 90 -34.90 32.08 -28.00
CA GLU A 90 -35.18 30.66 -27.75
C GLU A 90 -33.93 29.80 -27.96
N LYS A 91 -33.17 30.06 -29.02
CA LYS A 91 -31.90 29.37 -29.28
C LYS A 91 -30.88 29.61 -28.17
N LEU A 92 -30.70 30.87 -27.75
CA LEU A 92 -29.82 31.24 -26.63
C LEU A 92 -30.24 30.57 -25.31
N ALA A 93 -31.55 30.52 -25.02
CA ALA A 93 -32.05 29.87 -23.81
C ALA A 93 -31.76 28.35 -23.81
N LYS A 94 -31.92 27.70 -24.97
CA LYS A 94 -31.60 26.28 -25.16
C LYS A 94 -30.10 26.01 -25.00
N ASP A 95 -29.26 26.84 -25.61
CA ASP A 95 -27.80 26.74 -25.51
C ASP A 95 -27.34 26.97 -24.06
N HIS A 96 -27.88 27.98 -23.37
CA HIS A 96 -27.61 28.23 -21.96
C HIS A 96 -28.00 27.05 -21.06
N THR A 97 -29.16 26.43 -21.31
CA THR A 97 -29.61 25.24 -20.58
C THR A 97 -28.67 24.05 -20.79
N THR A 98 -28.14 23.89 -22.01
CA THR A 98 -27.17 22.85 -22.37
C THR A 98 -25.85 23.08 -21.66
N THR A 99 -25.32 24.31 -21.70
CA THR A 99 -24.10 24.71 -20.97
C THR A 99 -24.24 24.46 -19.47
N LYS A 100 -25.38 24.80 -18.88
CA LYS A 100 -25.64 24.55 -17.45
C LYS A 100 -25.59 23.05 -17.12
N LYS A 101 -26.14 22.17 -17.97
CA LYS A 101 -26.03 20.71 -17.81
C LYS A 101 -24.59 20.23 -17.89
N CYS A 102 -23.79 20.75 -18.82
CA CYS A 102 -22.36 20.42 -18.92
C CYS A 102 -21.60 20.84 -17.66
N ILE A 103 -21.85 22.03 -17.12
CA ILE A 103 -21.22 22.50 -15.87
C ILE A 103 -21.57 21.56 -14.72
N THR A 104 -22.86 21.20 -14.55
CA THR A 104 -23.27 20.26 -13.50
C THR A 104 -22.63 18.87 -13.67
N MET A 105 -22.50 18.38 -14.90
CA MET A 105 -21.77 17.13 -15.18
C MET A 105 -20.29 17.23 -14.82
N GLN A 106 -19.65 18.36 -15.13
CA GLN A 106 -18.25 18.60 -14.81
C GLN A 106 -18.00 18.69 -13.29
N GLU A 107 -18.89 19.38 -12.55
CA GLU A 107 -18.85 19.45 -11.09
C GLU A 107 -18.99 18.05 -10.47
N LYS A 108 -19.95 17.24 -10.97
CA LYS A 108 -20.12 15.85 -10.52
C LYS A 108 -18.88 15.01 -10.77
N LEU A 109 -18.27 15.12 -11.95
CA LEU A 109 -17.05 14.40 -12.30
C LEU A 109 -15.88 14.80 -11.38
N PHE A 110 -15.73 16.09 -11.07
CA PHE A 110 -14.68 16.54 -10.15
C PHE A 110 -14.87 16.02 -8.72
N THR A 111 -16.12 15.92 -8.24
CA THR A 111 -16.41 15.30 -6.95
C THR A 111 -16.04 13.81 -6.96
N GLU A 112 -16.44 13.05 -8.00
CA GLU A 112 -16.10 11.63 -8.11
C GLU A 112 -14.58 11.39 -8.19
N ILE A 113 -13.83 12.26 -8.89
CA ILE A 113 -12.36 12.21 -8.93
C ILE A 113 -11.76 12.41 -7.53
N ARG A 114 -12.25 13.41 -6.78
CA ARG A 114 -11.76 13.68 -5.43
C ARG A 114 -12.05 12.53 -4.46
N ASP A 115 -13.25 11.95 -4.53
CA ASP A 115 -13.62 10.81 -3.70
C ASP A 115 -12.74 9.58 -4.02
N MET A 116 -12.35 9.39 -5.29
CA MET A 116 -11.38 8.35 -5.68
C MET A 116 -9.97 8.64 -5.16
N GLU A 117 -9.51 9.89 -5.22
CA GLU A 117 -8.20 10.30 -4.66
C GLU A 117 -8.11 10.02 -3.16
N ASP A 118 -9.16 10.37 -2.41
CA ASP A 118 -9.24 10.13 -0.97
C ASP A 118 -9.27 8.61 -0.67
N TYR A 119 -10.06 7.84 -1.41
CA TYR A 119 -10.11 6.38 -1.27
C TYR A 119 -8.75 5.71 -1.56
N MET A 120 -8.03 6.18 -2.59
CA MET A 120 -6.70 5.68 -2.93
C MET A 120 -5.66 6.06 -1.87
N ALA A 121 -5.73 7.27 -1.31
CA ALA A 121 -4.84 7.71 -0.24
C ALA A 121 -5.03 6.86 1.02
N ASP A 122 -6.28 6.65 1.45
CA ASP A 122 -6.61 5.81 2.60
C ASP A 122 -6.21 4.34 2.37
N GLY A 123 -6.46 3.82 1.17
CA GLY A 123 -6.03 2.49 0.77
C GLY A 123 -4.51 2.31 0.86
N LEU A 124 -3.74 3.27 0.37
CA LEU A 124 -2.28 3.24 0.41
C LEU A 124 -1.75 3.35 1.85
N ILE A 125 -2.36 4.19 2.68
CA ILE A 125 -2.03 4.32 4.11
C ILE A 125 -2.26 2.98 4.82
N ASN A 126 -3.37 2.31 4.55
CA ASN A 126 -3.72 1.03 5.18
C ASN A 126 -2.79 -0.12 4.72
N VAL A 127 -2.45 -0.18 3.44
CA VAL A 127 -1.47 -1.15 2.93
C VAL A 127 -0.10 -0.89 3.56
N THR A 128 0.33 0.37 3.64
CA THR A 128 1.63 0.74 4.24
C THR A 128 1.68 0.37 5.73
N SER A 129 0.62 0.63 6.48
CA SER A 129 0.56 0.29 7.91
C SER A 129 0.57 -1.22 8.14
N THR A 130 -0.15 -1.98 7.31
CA THR A 130 -0.20 -3.44 7.36
C THR A 130 1.17 -4.05 7.06
N VAL A 131 1.81 -3.64 5.96
CA VAL A 131 3.15 -4.12 5.58
C VAL A 131 4.17 -3.79 6.66
N LYS A 132 4.14 -2.56 7.20
CA LYS A 132 5.03 -2.15 8.30
C LYS A 132 4.85 -3.01 9.54
N SER A 133 3.61 -3.30 9.92
CA SER A 133 3.29 -4.17 11.07
C SER A 133 3.80 -5.60 10.87
N SER A 134 3.59 -6.18 9.69
CA SER A 134 4.07 -7.52 9.35
C SER A 134 5.60 -7.62 9.39
N ILE A 135 6.31 -6.65 8.80
CA ILE A 135 7.78 -6.62 8.80
C ILE A 135 8.31 -6.49 10.23
N ILE A 136 7.74 -5.60 11.06
CA ILE A 136 8.16 -5.44 12.46
C ILE A 136 7.93 -6.75 13.24
N LYS A 137 6.81 -7.42 13.02
CA LYS A 137 6.50 -8.70 13.69
C LYS A 137 7.49 -9.80 13.31
N GLU A 138 7.83 -9.92 12.03
CA GLU A 138 8.80 -10.90 11.54
C GLU A 138 10.20 -10.62 12.09
N LEU A 139 10.65 -9.36 12.03
CA LEU A 139 11.95 -8.96 12.59
C LEU A 139 12.05 -9.24 14.09
N ASN A 140 11.02 -8.92 14.87
CA ASN A 140 11.01 -9.21 16.31
C ASN A 140 11.07 -10.71 16.60
N THR A 141 10.38 -11.53 15.80
CA THR A 141 10.41 -12.99 15.94
C THR A 141 11.82 -13.53 15.65
N ASN A 142 12.47 -13.02 14.60
CA ASN A 142 13.83 -13.41 14.25
C ASN A 142 14.86 -12.98 15.30
N ILE A 143 14.73 -11.76 15.85
CA ILE A 143 15.59 -11.28 16.94
C ILE A 143 15.47 -12.19 18.16
N ILE A 144 14.26 -12.54 18.58
CA ILE A 144 14.04 -13.44 19.72
C ILE A 144 14.69 -14.81 19.47
N ASN A 145 14.49 -15.41 18.30
CA ASN A 145 15.09 -16.69 17.96
C ASN A 145 16.63 -16.65 18.00
N ILE A 146 17.24 -15.58 17.48
CA ILE A 146 18.69 -15.40 17.51
C ILE A 146 19.18 -15.23 18.96
N SER A 147 18.47 -14.45 19.79
CA SER A 147 18.82 -14.28 21.21
C SER A 147 18.81 -15.63 21.94
N THR A 148 17.80 -16.47 21.73
CA THR A 148 17.76 -17.81 22.33
C THR A 148 18.92 -18.70 21.86
N GLN A 149 19.27 -18.65 20.57
CA GLN A 149 20.42 -19.41 20.06
C GLN A 149 21.76 -18.96 20.65
N ILE A 150 21.91 -17.65 20.95
CA ILE A 150 23.10 -17.12 21.62
C ILE A 150 23.17 -17.64 23.06
N GLU A 151 22.05 -17.62 23.79
CA GLU A 151 21.98 -18.14 25.16
C GLU A 151 22.35 -19.64 25.22
N ASP A 152 21.82 -20.46 24.31
CA ASP A 152 22.15 -21.88 24.22
C ASP A 152 23.66 -22.09 23.92
N LEU A 153 24.23 -21.27 23.03
CA LEU A 153 25.65 -21.34 22.67
C LEU A 153 26.54 -20.96 23.86
N GLU A 154 26.17 -19.93 24.61
CA GLU A 154 26.87 -19.50 25.83
C GLU A 154 26.88 -20.63 26.87
N GLU A 155 25.75 -21.30 27.10
CA GLU A 155 25.66 -22.46 28.00
C GLU A 155 26.58 -23.60 27.55
N HIS A 156 26.56 -23.94 26.26
CA HIS A 156 27.43 -24.97 25.70
C HIS A 156 28.93 -24.62 25.83
N MET A 157 29.30 -23.36 25.59
CA MET A 157 30.69 -22.89 25.74
C MET A 157 31.14 -22.94 27.20
N SER A 158 30.30 -22.54 28.16
CA SER A 158 30.59 -22.66 29.59
C SER A 158 30.75 -24.11 30.02
N ALA A 159 29.90 -25.02 29.56
CA ALA A 159 30.01 -26.45 29.84
C ALA A 159 31.31 -27.05 29.27
N SER A 160 31.64 -26.72 28.02
CA SER A 160 32.87 -27.18 27.36
C SER A 160 34.13 -26.67 28.06
N GLY A 161 34.15 -25.39 28.44
CA GLY A 161 35.25 -24.78 29.20
C GLY A 161 35.50 -25.46 30.55
N ASN A 162 34.43 -25.80 31.28
CA ASN A 162 34.53 -26.53 32.54
C ASN A 162 35.09 -27.96 32.35
N ASN A 163 34.68 -28.65 31.27
CA ASN A 163 35.20 -29.99 30.94
C ASN A 163 36.70 -29.95 30.63
N LEU A 164 37.15 -28.97 29.83
CA LEU A 164 38.57 -28.80 29.50
C LEU A 164 39.40 -28.51 30.76
N LEU A 165 38.91 -27.63 31.63
CA LEU A 165 39.59 -27.30 32.88
C LEU A 165 39.75 -28.53 33.79
N ASN A 166 38.74 -29.39 33.87
CA ASN A 166 38.79 -30.64 34.62
C ASN A 166 39.80 -31.62 34.00
N TYR A 167 39.83 -31.76 32.67
CA TYR A 167 40.80 -32.60 31.97
C TYR A 167 42.24 -32.16 32.24
N ILE A 168 42.52 -30.86 32.20
CA ILE A 168 43.86 -30.30 32.49
C ILE A 168 44.26 -30.59 33.95
N LYS A 169 43.33 -30.44 34.91
CA LYS A 169 43.59 -30.74 36.32
C LYS A 169 43.94 -32.22 36.55
N LEU A 170 43.24 -33.13 35.87
CA LEU A 170 43.48 -34.58 35.97
C LEU A 170 44.84 -34.97 35.38
N ASN A 171 45.19 -34.45 34.20
CA ASN A 171 46.47 -34.76 33.56
C ASN A 171 47.69 -34.20 34.33
N ASN A 172 47.59 -32.98 34.88
CA ASN A 172 48.65 -32.43 35.72
C ASN A 172 48.87 -33.25 37.00
N LYS A 173 47.84 -33.91 37.52
CA LYS A 173 47.96 -34.83 38.66
C LYS A 173 48.62 -36.14 38.26
N ALA A 174 48.35 -36.66 37.06
CA ALA A 174 48.93 -37.90 36.54
C ALA A 174 50.41 -37.77 36.13
N ILE A 175 50.84 -36.60 35.62
CA ILE A 175 52.23 -36.38 35.19
C ILE A 175 53.19 -36.27 36.39
N ASN A 176 52.72 -35.82 37.55
CA ASN A 176 53.56 -35.57 38.72
C ASN A 176 53.65 -36.74 39.72
N SER A 177 52.99 -37.87 39.46
CA SER A 177 53.18 -39.08 40.26
C SER A 177 54.01 -40.10 39.48
N ASN A 178 55.12 -40.57 40.05
CA ASN A 178 55.93 -41.70 39.57
C ASN A 178 55.17 -43.05 39.62
N GLN A 179 53.86 -43.06 39.35
CA GLN A 179 52.95 -44.18 39.58
C GLN A 179 52.57 -44.96 38.31
N ASN A 180 53.12 -44.62 37.14
CA ASN A 180 52.89 -45.37 35.89
C ASN A 180 53.77 -46.63 35.79
N GLN A 181 53.87 -47.41 36.88
CA GLN A 181 54.53 -48.70 36.83
C GLN A 181 53.56 -49.72 36.22
N TRP A 182 54.01 -50.40 35.16
CA TRP A 182 53.29 -51.54 34.63
C TRP A 182 53.39 -52.72 35.59
N HIS A 183 52.25 -53.29 35.94
CA HIS A 183 52.13 -54.52 36.71
C HIS A 183 51.86 -55.68 35.76
N ILE A 184 52.47 -56.84 36.02
CA ILE A 184 52.35 -58.06 35.21
C ILE A 184 51.89 -59.20 36.11
N VAL A 185 50.78 -59.84 35.77
CA VAL A 185 50.20 -60.97 36.52
C VAL A 185 49.85 -62.10 35.53
N GLY A 186 50.68 -63.13 35.44
CA GLY A 186 50.53 -64.13 34.38
C GLY A 186 50.74 -63.49 33.00
N THR A 187 49.73 -63.54 32.14
CA THR A 187 49.73 -62.88 30.81
C THR A 187 49.10 -61.49 30.82
N ASP A 188 48.56 -61.06 31.97
CA ASP A 188 47.91 -59.78 32.12
C ASP A 188 48.94 -58.66 32.38
N ARG A 189 48.68 -57.48 31.80
CA ARG A 189 49.50 -56.28 31.99
C ARG A 189 48.60 -55.05 32.17
N PHE A 190 48.80 -54.31 33.25
CA PHE A 190 47.98 -53.13 33.57
C PHE A 190 48.76 -52.07 34.36
N VAL A 191 48.24 -50.84 34.39
CA VAL A 191 48.70 -49.73 35.24
C VAL A 191 47.59 -49.40 36.23
N ARG A 192 47.96 -49.20 37.50
CA ARG A 192 47.04 -48.76 38.56
C ARG A 192 47.15 -47.25 38.75
N PHE A 193 46.01 -46.56 38.77
CA PHE A 193 45.92 -45.17 39.21
C PHE A 193 45.16 -45.11 40.54
N PRO A 194 45.83 -44.75 41.66
CA PRO A 194 45.20 -44.66 42.98
C PRO A 194 44.42 -43.36 43.14
N GLN A 195 43.40 -43.18 42.29
CA GLN A 195 42.58 -41.99 42.23
C GLN A 195 41.10 -42.38 42.23
N GLU A 196 40.41 -41.99 43.29
CA GLU A 196 38.97 -42.15 43.46
C GLU A 196 38.20 -41.36 42.40
N MET A 197 37.55 -42.05 41.47
CA MET A 197 36.71 -41.43 40.44
C MET A 197 35.60 -42.35 39.94
N ASN A 198 34.63 -41.77 39.24
CA ASN A 198 33.56 -42.55 38.62
C ASN A 198 34.08 -43.29 37.39
N TRP A 199 33.31 -44.25 36.89
CA TRP A 199 33.75 -45.11 35.79
C TRP A 199 34.02 -44.34 34.48
N ASN A 200 33.25 -43.27 34.20
CA ASN A 200 33.47 -42.49 32.98
C ASN A 200 34.78 -41.68 33.07
N ASP A 201 35.04 -41.07 34.21
CA ASP A 201 36.29 -40.34 34.46
C ASP A 201 37.49 -41.30 34.44
N ALA A 202 37.33 -42.50 35.01
CA ALA A 202 38.33 -43.56 34.97
C ALA A 202 38.68 -43.95 33.54
N ARG A 203 37.67 -44.11 32.69
CA ARG A 203 37.87 -44.38 31.26
C ARG A 203 38.56 -43.22 30.55
N ALA A 204 38.13 -41.99 30.81
CA ALA A 204 38.74 -40.80 30.22
C ALA A 204 40.23 -40.68 30.61
N LEU A 205 40.58 -41.02 31.85
CA LEU A 205 41.96 -41.10 32.31
C LEU A 205 42.76 -42.14 31.51
N CYS A 206 42.24 -43.38 31.37
CA CYS A 206 42.93 -44.42 30.60
C CYS A 206 43.15 -44.02 29.14
N LEU A 207 42.12 -43.45 28.50
CA LEU A 207 42.19 -42.96 27.11
C LEU A 207 43.21 -41.83 26.97
N GLY A 208 43.26 -40.92 27.93
CA GLY A 208 44.27 -39.85 27.99
C GLY A 208 45.71 -40.37 28.10
N CYS A 209 45.89 -41.58 28.63
CA CYS A 209 47.18 -42.29 28.69
C CYS A 209 47.41 -43.25 27.51
N GLY A 210 46.56 -43.26 26.48
CA GLY A 210 46.69 -44.16 25.32
C GLY A 210 46.32 -45.62 25.60
N MET A 211 45.55 -45.88 26.66
CA MET A 211 45.02 -47.19 27.05
C MET A 211 43.47 -47.15 27.09
N ASP A 212 42.80 -48.24 27.45
CA ASP A 212 41.39 -48.20 27.88
C ASP A 212 41.30 -48.83 29.29
N LEU A 213 40.10 -48.88 29.87
CA LEU A 213 39.89 -49.59 31.13
C LEU A 213 40.19 -51.08 30.94
N TYR A 214 40.95 -51.61 31.89
CA TYR A 214 41.55 -52.93 31.82
C TYR A 214 40.50 -54.07 31.86
N LYS A 215 40.77 -55.13 31.08
CA LYS A 215 40.00 -56.39 31.05
C LYS A 215 40.91 -57.54 31.48
N PRO A 216 40.69 -58.16 32.65
CA PRO A 216 41.53 -59.26 33.11
C PRO A 216 41.28 -60.55 32.34
N ASN A 217 42.36 -61.26 31.99
CA ASN A 217 42.29 -62.66 31.54
C ASN A 217 42.08 -63.61 32.72
N ASN A 218 42.57 -63.26 33.91
CA ASN A 218 42.31 -64.00 35.15
C ASN A 218 42.02 -63.04 36.31
N ALA A 219 40.74 -62.72 36.52
CA ALA A 219 40.33 -61.72 37.51
C ALA A 219 40.77 -62.09 38.94
N VAL A 220 40.79 -63.37 39.29
CA VAL A 220 41.18 -63.83 40.63
C VAL A 220 42.67 -63.63 40.87
N ALA A 221 43.53 -63.97 39.89
CA ALA A 221 44.97 -63.77 40.02
C ALA A 221 45.31 -62.27 40.14
N VAL A 222 44.66 -61.43 39.34
CA VAL A 222 44.81 -59.98 39.41
C VAL A 222 44.34 -59.44 40.75
N ALA A 223 43.18 -59.88 41.25
CA ALA A 223 42.66 -59.45 42.55
C ALA A 223 43.58 -59.85 43.70
N GLN A 224 44.13 -61.07 43.67
CA GLN A 224 45.10 -61.51 44.68
C GLN A 224 46.36 -60.63 44.64
N TYR A 225 46.92 -60.38 43.45
CA TYR A 225 48.07 -59.50 43.31
C TYR A 225 47.78 -58.09 43.86
N LEU A 226 46.62 -57.53 43.53
CA LEU A 226 46.23 -56.20 43.98
C LEU A 226 46.05 -56.15 45.50
N GLU A 227 45.46 -57.18 46.12
CA GLU A 227 45.36 -57.31 47.59
C GLU A 227 46.74 -57.40 48.25
N ASP A 228 47.66 -58.21 47.70
CA ASP A 228 48.97 -58.45 48.30
C ASP A 228 49.90 -57.23 48.22
N ASN A 229 49.72 -56.38 47.20
CA ASN A 229 50.64 -55.27 46.90
C ASN A 229 50.05 -53.90 47.20
N PHE A 230 48.72 -53.79 47.35
CA PHE A 230 48.02 -52.53 47.55
C PHE A 230 46.99 -52.63 48.68
N SER A 231 46.20 -51.57 48.86
CA SER A 231 45.13 -51.51 49.87
C SER A 231 43.85 -52.17 49.37
N ASP A 232 43.04 -52.65 50.29
CA ASP A 232 41.65 -53.07 50.05
C ASP A 232 40.82 -51.93 49.44
N VAL A 233 40.56 -51.99 48.13
CA VAL A 233 39.71 -51.06 47.39
C VAL A 233 38.96 -51.77 46.26
N LEU A 234 38.02 -51.06 45.64
CA LEU A 234 37.44 -51.45 44.36
C LEU A 234 38.33 -50.95 43.21
N TYR A 235 38.28 -51.64 42.09
CA TYR A 235 39.01 -51.29 40.88
C TYR A 235 38.08 -51.29 39.68
N TRP A 236 37.94 -50.16 38.99
CA TRP A 236 37.14 -50.10 37.77
C TRP A 236 37.75 -50.96 36.66
N LEU A 237 36.90 -51.75 36.00
CA LEU A 237 37.26 -52.57 34.84
C LEU A 237 36.53 -52.07 33.59
N GLY A 238 37.02 -52.48 32.42
CA GLY A 238 36.49 -52.08 31.12
C GLY A 238 35.19 -52.76 30.73
N ALA A 239 34.21 -52.86 31.63
CA ALA A 239 32.89 -53.41 31.33
C ALA A 239 31.76 -52.57 31.94
N ARG A 240 30.66 -52.49 31.20
CA ARG A 240 29.44 -51.75 31.57
C ARG A 240 28.19 -52.53 31.21
N GLY A 241 27.14 -52.37 32.01
CA GLY A 241 25.84 -52.95 31.74
C GLY A 241 25.23 -52.38 30.45
N ASN A 242 24.61 -53.23 29.64
CA ASN A 242 23.88 -52.82 28.43
C ASN A 242 22.37 -53.10 28.51
N GLY A 243 21.86 -53.38 29.70
CA GLY A 243 20.48 -53.78 29.97
C GLY A 243 20.26 -55.29 29.96
N ASN A 244 21.09 -56.06 29.26
CA ASN A 244 20.98 -57.51 29.15
C ASN A 244 22.16 -58.24 29.79
N ASN A 245 23.38 -57.72 29.62
CA ASN A 245 24.62 -58.28 30.13
C ASN A 245 25.56 -57.16 30.58
N GLN A 246 26.58 -57.53 31.33
CA GLN A 246 27.79 -56.72 31.43
C GLN A 246 28.62 -56.96 30.18
N ALA A 247 29.03 -55.91 29.48
CA ALA A 247 29.72 -55.98 28.20
C ALA A 247 31.10 -55.32 28.29
N TRP A 248 32.13 -56.01 27.81
CA TRP A 248 33.49 -55.47 27.75
C TRP A 248 33.58 -54.39 26.67
N LEU A 249 34.36 -53.34 26.91
CA LEU A 249 34.64 -52.28 25.95
C LEU A 249 35.44 -52.77 24.74
N SER A 250 36.30 -53.77 24.96
CA SER A 250 37.00 -54.49 23.89
C SER A 250 36.11 -55.46 23.10
N GLY A 251 34.82 -55.56 23.46
CA GLY A 251 33.87 -56.47 22.86
C GLY A 251 33.66 -57.78 23.63
N GLY A 252 32.49 -58.38 23.41
CA GLY A 252 32.02 -59.57 24.12
C GLY A 252 31.29 -59.24 25.42
N VAL A 253 30.75 -60.29 26.05
CA VAL A 253 29.99 -60.20 27.31
C VAL A 253 30.80 -60.81 28.46
N VAL A 254 30.62 -60.25 29.65
CA VAL A 254 31.04 -60.88 30.90
C VAL A 254 30.03 -61.99 31.18
N SER A 255 30.46 -63.24 31.08
CA SER A 255 29.53 -64.37 31.24
C SER A 255 28.85 -64.32 32.60
N SER A 256 27.52 -64.47 32.64
CA SER A 256 26.78 -64.56 33.91
C SER A 256 27.11 -65.85 34.68
N SER A 257 27.68 -66.86 34.01
CA SER A 257 28.16 -68.11 34.60
C SER A 257 29.63 -68.06 35.05
N ASP A 258 30.30 -66.92 34.89
CA ASP A 258 31.70 -66.77 35.30
C ASP A 258 31.82 -67.02 36.82
N PRO A 259 32.70 -67.94 37.26
CA PRO A 259 32.86 -68.26 38.68
C PRO A 259 33.38 -67.08 39.51
N TRP A 260 33.92 -66.03 38.87
CA TRP A 260 34.46 -64.86 39.55
C TRP A 260 33.39 -63.92 40.08
N TRP A 261 32.13 -64.10 39.70
CA TRP A 261 31.07 -63.23 40.18
C TRP A 261 30.71 -63.44 41.64
N ARG A 262 30.55 -62.32 42.34
CA ARG A 262 29.82 -62.29 43.60
C ARG A 262 28.31 -62.46 43.32
N SER A 263 27.68 -63.43 43.99
CA SER A 263 26.31 -63.88 43.68
C SER A 263 25.24 -62.80 43.84
N ASP A 264 25.50 -61.78 44.65
CA ASP A 264 24.60 -60.68 44.99
C ASP A 264 24.79 -59.42 44.13
N HIS A 265 25.80 -59.35 43.24
CA HIS A 265 26.22 -58.09 42.60
C HIS A 265 26.41 -58.19 41.08
N LYS A 266 25.43 -58.77 40.36
CA LYS A 266 25.41 -58.90 38.88
C LYS A 266 24.38 -57.98 38.23
N ASP A 267 24.45 -56.68 38.50
CA ASP A 267 23.52 -55.73 37.92
C ASP A 267 23.94 -55.37 36.48
N VAL A 268 23.05 -55.61 35.50
CA VAL A 268 23.32 -55.38 34.08
C VAL A 268 22.73 -54.07 33.55
N ARG A 269 22.12 -53.24 34.40
CA ARG A 269 21.56 -51.94 34.00
C ARG A 269 22.64 -51.04 33.43
N THR A 270 22.25 -50.17 32.49
CA THR A 270 23.17 -49.24 31.81
C THR A 270 23.83 -48.22 32.75
N SER A 271 23.32 -48.06 33.96
CA SER A 271 23.91 -47.25 35.02
C SER A 271 24.88 -48.01 35.92
N TYR A 272 25.16 -49.30 35.66
CA TYR A 272 26.06 -50.14 36.45
C TYR A 272 27.29 -50.58 35.65
N CYS A 273 28.43 -50.51 36.30
CA CYS A 273 29.75 -50.76 35.73
C CYS A 273 30.46 -51.87 36.51
N LEU A 274 31.31 -52.62 35.82
CA LEU A 274 32.05 -53.73 36.41
C LEU A 274 33.25 -53.21 37.20
N ALA A 275 33.40 -53.70 38.42
CA ALA A 275 34.58 -53.51 39.26
C ALA A 275 35.12 -54.84 39.77
N LEU A 276 36.40 -54.83 40.10
CA LEU A 276 37.09 -55.89 40.81
C LEU A 276 37.25 -55.46 42.27
N ILE A 277 36.99 -56.37 43.21
CA ILE A 277 37.14 -56.12 44.66
C ILE A 277 38.32 -56.91 45.22
N THR A 278 39.15 -56.22 46.01
CA THR A 278 40.23 -56.80 46.79
C THR A 278 39.89 -56.55 48.25
N HIS A 279 39.38 -57.55 48.95
CA HIS A 279 39.19 -57.43 50.39
C HIS A 279 39.58 -58.76 51.00
N SER A 280 40.32 -58.72 52.11
CA SER A 280 41.07 -59.81 52.76
C SER A 280 40.36 -61.16 52.96
N THR A 281 39.04 -61.23 52.85
CA THR A 281 38.24 -62.46 52.98
C THR A 281 37.77 -63.06 51.65
N TYR A 282 37.87 -62.33 50.54
CA TYR A 282 37.26 -62.70 49.26
C TYR A 282 38.14 -63.50 48.28
N PRO A 283 39.48 -63.39 48.26
CA PRO A 283 40.30 -64.26 47.41
C PRO A 283 40.09 -65.75 47.72
N ALA A 284 39.81 -66.10 48.98
CA ALA A 284 39.44 -67.47 49.38
C ALA A 284 38.13 -67.96 48.74
N SER A 285 37.18 -67.07 48.45
CA SER A 285 35.91 -67.40 47.80
C SER A 285 35.99 -67.45 46.27
N ARG A 286 37.10 -66.97 45.68
CA ARG A 286 37.31 -66.79 44.23
C ARG A 286 36.27 -65.91 43.53
N ARG A 287 35.46 -65.15 44.29
CA ARG A 287 34.41 -64.26 43.77
C ARG A 287 34.82 -62.80 43.92
N VAL A 288 35.45 -62.26 42.89
CA VAL A 288 36.10 -60.93 42.90
C VAL A 288 35.46 -59.90 41.97
N LEU A 289 34.46 -60.28 41.18
CA LEU A 289 33.73 -59.36 40.30
C LEU A 289 32.42 -58.89 40.93
N VAL A 290 32.19 -57.57 40.84
CA VAL A 290 30.99 -56.90 41.32
C VAL A 290 30.53 -55.83 40.33
N SER A 291 29.22 -55.61 40.23
CA SER A 291 28.65 -54.46 39.53
C SER A 291 28.32 -53.36 40.53
N ASN A 292 28.80 -52.14 40.28
CA ASN A 292 28.48 -50.95 41.07
C ASN A 292 27.88 -49.86 40.18
N PRO A 293 27.10 -48.91 40.73
CA PRO A 293 26.69 -47.72 39.99
C PRO A 293 27.90 -47.04 39.35
N CYS A 294 27.84 -46.75 38.06
CA CYS A 294 28.94 -46.14 37.30
C CYS A 294 29.36 -44.78 37.86
N ASN A 295 28.48 -44.09 38.59
CA ASN A 295 28.73 -42.81 39.25
C ASN A 295 29.40 -42.93 40.63
N LYS A 296 29.70 -44.15 41.11
CA LYS A 296 30.41 -44.35 42.38
C LYS A 296 31.83 -43.81 42.27
N THR A 297 32.24 -42.99 43.23
CA THR A 297 33.57 -42.37 43.26
C THR A 297 34.43 -42.89 44.42
N THR A 298 33.82 -43.32 45.52
CA THR A 298 34.55 -43.62 46.78
C THR A 298 35.22 -44.99 46.76
N ARG A 299 36.43 -45.06 47.33
CA ARG A 299 37.27 -46.28 47.45
C ARG A 299 37.37 -47.09 46.15
N THR A 300 37.44 -46.41 45.02
CA THR A 300 37.50 -47.06 43.70
C THR A 300 38.65 -46.51 42.87
N ASP A 301 39.69 -47.31 42.74
CA ASP A 301 40.85 -47.05 41.91
C ASP A 301 40.60 -47.43 40.44
N VAL A 302 41.51 -47.02 39.56
CA VAL A 302 41.42 -47.27 38.13
C VAL A 302 42.50 -48.24 37.68
N LEU A 303 42.13 -49.25 36.90
CA LEU A 303 43.06 -50.11 36.18
C LEU A 303 42.95 -49.81 34.68
N CYS A 304 44.06 -49.41 34.07
CA CYS A 304 44.17 -49.22 32.64
C CYS A 304 45.09 -50.29 32.04
N GLY A 305 44.80 -50.78 30.83
CA GLY A 305 45.64 -51.79 30.17
C GLY A 305 45.14 -52.21 28.82
#